data_AF-A0A537AIE5-F1
#
_entry.id   AF-A0A537AIE5-F1
#
_cell.length_a   1.000
_cell.length_b   1.000
_cell.length_c   1.000
_cell.angle_alpha   90.00
_cell.angle_beta   90.00
_cell.angle_gamma   90.00
#
_symmetry.space_group_name_H-M   'P 1'
#
loop_
_entity.id
_entity.type
_entity.pdbx_description
1 polymer ?
#
loop_
_entity_poly.entity_id
_entity_poly.type
_entity_poly.pdbx_seq_one_letter_code
_entity_poly.pdbx_strand_id
1 'polypeptide(L)'
;TVKFDQGQIDNAKLQLTYSRITAPISGRLGLRLVDAGNVVRAGDANGLVVITQLQPVTAIFTIPQDSLPSLMQRLRSGERLPVEAYDRV
;
A
#
# COMPACT_ATOMS: atom_id res chain seq x y z
N THR A 1 15.52 -37.98 -3.81
CA THR A 1 16.68 -37.29 -4.41
C THR A 1 16.26 -36.38 -5.55
N VAL A 2 15.62 -36.85 -6.64
CA VAL A 2 15.18 -35.96 -7.75
C VAL A 2 14.32 -34.75 -7.30
N LYS A 3 13.37 -34.96 -6.36
CA LYS A 3 12.58 -33.84 -5.79
C LYS A 3 13.40 -32.85 -4.96
N PHE A 4 14.50 -33.32 -4.35
CA PHE A 4 15.40 -32.48 -3.56
C PHE A 4 16.25 -31.62 -4.50
N ASP A 5 16.81 -32.22 -5.55
CA ASP A 5 17.60 -31.50 -6.57
C ASP A 5 16.73 -30.49 -7.32
N GLN A 6 15.48 -30.84 -7.63
CA GLN A 6 14.50 -29.92 -8.21
C GLN A 6 14.21 -28.74 -7.28
N GLY A 7 14.05 -29.00 -5.98
CA GLY A 7 13.85 -27.94 -4.98
C GLY A 7 15.03 -26.98 -4.89
N GLN A 8 16.27 -27.46 -5.07
CA GLN A 8 17.45 -26.59 -5.12
C GLN A 8 17.45 -25.70 -6.38
N ILE A 9 17.09 -26.25 -7.53
CA ILE A 9 16.96 -25.48 -8.79
C ILE A 9 15.88 -24.40 -8.63
N ASP A 10 14.74 -24.75 -8.07
CA ASP A 10 13.62 -23.82 -7.89
C ASP A 10 13.99 -22.71 -6.88
N ASN A 11 14.75 -23.04 -5.84
CA ASN A 11 15.27 -22.05 -4.91
C ASN A 11 16.25 -21.09 -5.59
N ALA A 12 17.18 -21.58 -6.41
CA ALA A 12 18.11 -20.73 -7.15
C ALA A 12 17.39 -19.81 -8.15
N LYS A 13 16.35 -20.30 -8.83
CA LYS A 13 15.48 -19.47 -9.70
C LYS A 13 14.76 -18.38 -8.92
N LEU A 14 14.29 -18.69 -7.71
CA LEU A 14 13.66 -17.72 -6.82
C LEU A 14 14.64 -16.61 -6.39
N GLN A 15 15.88 -16.98 -6.03
CA GLN A 15 16.93 -16.02 -5.70
C GLN A 15 17.25 -15.09 -6.88
N LEU A 16 17.32 -15.63 -8.10
CA LEU A 16 17.49 -14.82 -9.31
C LEU A 16 16.30 -13.87 -9.50
N THR A 17 15.09 -14.32 -9.22
CA THR A 17 13.89 -13.46 -9.32
C THR A 17 13.96 -12.31 -8.32
N TYR A 18 14.43 -12.55 -7.09
CA TYR A 18 14.64 -11.49 -6.10
C TYR A 18 15.73 -10.46 -6.46
N SER A 19 16.61 -10.76 -7.41
CA SER A 19 17.56 -9.76 -7.95
C SER A 19 16.87 -8.69 -8.80
N ARG A 20 15.66 -8.96 -9.31
CA ARG A 20 14.84 -8.01 -10.07
C ARG A 20 13.72 -7.51 -9.18
N ILE A 21 13.87 -6.27 -8.72
CA ILE A 21 12.88 -5.62 -7.87
C ILE A 21 11.81 -4.99 -8.76
N THR A 22 10.58 -5.48 -8.66
CA THR A 22 9.41 -4.96 -9.38
C THR A 22 8.43 -4.31 -8.41
N ALA A 23 7.62 -3.38 -8.91
CA ALA A 23 6.56 -2.78 -8.11
C ALA A 23 5.45 -3.81 -7.83
N PRO A 24 5.06 -4.04 -6.56
CA PRO A 24 3.97 -4.97 -6.24
C PRO A 24 2.59 -4.38 -6.54
N ILE A 25 2.48 -3.06 -6.65
CA ILE A 25 1.23 -2.33 -6.91
C ILE A 25 1.45 -1.20 -7.91
N SER A 26 0.38 -0.83 -8.62
CA SER A 26 0.34 0.39 -9.43
C SER A 26 0.19 1.62 -8.54
N GLY A 27 0.87 2.70 -8.88
CA GLY A 27 0.80 3.95 -8.14
C GLY A 27 1.85 4.93 -8.60
N ARG A 28 2.05 5.98 -7.82
CA ARG A 28 3.08 6.99 -8.07
C ARG A 28 4.31 6.68 -7.23
N LEU A 29 5.48 6.64 -7.87
CA LEU A 29 6.75 6.54 -7.18
C LEU A 29 7.06 7.85 -6.46
N GLY A 30 7.36 7.76 -5.17
CA GLY A 30 7.90 8.85 -4.37
C GLY A 30 9.41 9.02 -4.61
N LEU A 31 10.05 9.77 -3.72
CA LEU A 31 11.50 9.92 -3.75
C LEU A 31 12.17 8.56 -3.54
N ARG A 32 13.20 8.30 -4.33
CA ARG A 32 14.06 7.12 -4.16
C ARG A 32 14.91 7.33 -2.91
N LEU A 33 14.83 6.39 -1.97
CA LEU A 33 15.51 6.47 -0.67
C LEU A 33 16.92 5.83 -0.71
N VAL A 34 17.24 5.10 -1.78
CA VAL A 34 18.48 4.34 -1.93
C VAL A 34 19.11 4.58 -3.29
N ASP A 35 20.39 4.96 -3.34
CA ASP A 35 21.16 5.19 -4.57
C ASP A 35 21.75 3.92 -5.16
N ALA A 36 22.06 3.98 -6.46
CA ALA A 36 22.81 2.93 -7.13
C ALA A 36 24.18 2.77 -6.45
N GLY A 37 24.53 1.51 -6.13
CA GLY A 37 25.76 1.19 -5.40
C GLY A 37 25.57 0.99 -3.89
N ASN A 38 24.42 1.38 -3.33
CA ASN A 38 24.11 1.07 -1.94
C ASN A 38 23.78 -0.42 -1.77
N VAL A 39 24.25 -1.01 -0.68
CA VAL A 39 23.90 -2.39 -0.31
C VAL A 39 22.51 -2.39 0.32
N VAL A 40 21.61 -3.19 -0.26
CA VAL A 40 20.24 -3.36 0.19
C VAL A 40 20.06 -4.76 0.77
N ARG A 41 19.31 -4.88 1.86
CA ARG A 41 19.03 -6.15 2.51
C ARG A 41 17.54 -6.46 2.51
N ALA A 42 17.22 -7.75 2.48
CA ALA A 42 15.85 -8.18 2.66
C ALA A 42 15.36 -7.74 4.05
N GLY A 43 14.26 -6.98 4.07
CA GLY A 43 13.65 -6.49 5.30
C GLY A 43 14.17 -5.13 5.80
N ASP A 44 14.92 -4.37 5.00
CA ASP A 44 15.29 -2.99 5.35
C ASP A 44 14.02 -2.14 5.63
N ALA A 45 13.94 -1.55 6.82
CA ALA A 45 12.73 -0.86 7.32
C ALA A 45 12.31 0.34 6.48
N ASN A 46 13.27 1.02 5.84
CA ASN A 46 13.02 2.20 5.01
C ASN A 46 12.63 1.85 3.57
N GLY A 47 12.78 0.58 3.16
CA GLY A 47 12.58 0.16 1.78
C GLY A 47 13.48 0.91 0.77
N LEU A 48 13.14 0.81 -0.52
CA LEU A 48 13.88 1.45 -1.62
C LEU A 48 13.21 2.72 -2.13
N VAL A 49 11.89 2.67 -2.19
CA VAL A 49 11.02 3.72 -2.68
C VAL A 49 9.62 3.49 -2.11
N VAL A 50 8.90 4.57 -1.86
CA VAL A 50 7.49 4.51 -1.45
C VAL A 50 6.62 4.64 -2.69
N ILE A 51 5.68 3.70 -2.87
CA ILE A 51 4.64 3.80 -3.90
C ILE A 51 3.37 4.32 -3.24
N THR A 52 2.91 5.49 -3.66
CA THR A 52 1.65 6.06 -3.17
C THR A 52 0.55 5.81 -4.20
N GLN A 53 -0.51 5.11 -3.79
CA GLN A 53 -1.70 4.95 -4.61
C GLN A 53 -2.57 6.21 -4.48
N LEU A 54 -2.67 6.97 -5.57
CA LEU A 54 -3.46 8.20 -5.61
C LEU A 54 -4.92 7.95 -5.97
N GLN A 55 -5.27 6.80 -6.55
CA GLN A 55 -6.63 6.49 -6.97
C GLN A 55 -6.95 5.03 -6.63
N PRO A 56 -8.03 4.77 -5.88
CA PRO A 56 -8.86 5.72 -5.12
C PRO A 56 -8.12 6.40 -3.95
N VAL A 57 -8.58 7.60 -3.54
CA VAL A 57 -8.16 8.27 -2.30
C VAL A 57 -9.16 7.96 -1.20
N THR A 58 -8.68 7.71 0.02
CA THR A 58 -9.53 7.55 1.21
C THR A 58 -9.52 8.83 2.04
N ALA A 59 -10.70 9.39 2.29
CA ALA A 59 -10.88 10.48 3.26
C ALA A 59 -11.53 9.92 4.53
N ILE A 60 -10.94 10.23 5.69
CA ILE A 60 -11.43 9.78 7.00
C ILE A 60 -11.97 10.99 7.75
N PHE A 61 -13.24 10.93 8.14
CA PHE A 61 -13.92 11.98 8.90
C PHE A 61 -14.19 11.48 10.32
N THR A 62 -13.76 12.25 11.32
CA THR A 62 -14.05 11.96 12.72
C THR A 62 -15.38 12.59 13.12
N ILE A 63 -16.27 11.80 13.71
CA ILE A 63 -17.58 12.26 14.20
C ILE A 63 -17.65 12.16 15.73
N PRO A 64 -18.26 13.14 16.42
CA PRO A 64 -18.54 13.03 17.85
C PRO A 64 -19.48 11.85 18.15
N GLN A 65 -19.25 11.18 19.29
CA GLN A 65 -20.05 10.03 19.70
C GLN A 65 -21.53 10.38 19.87
N ASP A 66 -21.84 11.56 20.40
CA ASP A 66 -23.22 12.02 20.60
C ASP A 66 -23.99 12.23 19.28
N SER A 67 -23.26 12.49 18.19
CA SER A 67 -23.84 12.68 16.84
C SER A 67 -24.02 11.36 16.09
N LEU A 68 -23.42 10.27 16.56
CA LEU A 68 -23.43 8.96 15.90
C LEU A 68 -24.82 8.33 15.77
N PRO A 69 -25.70 8.37 16.79
CA PRO A 69 -27.06 7.83 16.68
C PRO A 69 -27.89 8.52 15.59
N SER A 70 -27.82 9.85 15.52
CA SER A 70 -28.54 10.65 14.51
C SER A 70 -28.04 10.34 13.10
N LEU A 71 -26.71 10.24 12.92
CA LEU A 71 -26.11 9.89 11.64
C LEU A 71 -26.51 8.47 11.19
N MET A 72 -26.45 7.50 12.10
CA MET A 72 -26.82 6.11 11.82
C MET A 72 -28.30 5.97 11.42
N GLN A 73 -29.18 6.76 12.03
CA GLN A 73 -30.59 6.77 11.66
C GLN A 73 -30.80 7.27 10.22
N ARG A 74 -30.13 8.36 9.84
CA ARG A 74 -30.18 8.94 8.48
C ARG A 74 -29.55 8.03 7.43
N LEU A 75 -28.46 7.34 7.78
CA LEU A 75 -27.84 6.37 6.89
C LEU A 75 -28.77 5.16 6.63
N ARG A 76 -29.44 4.67 7.67
CA ARG A 76 -30.40 3.55 7.57
C ARG A 76 -31.67 3.90 6.81
N SER A 77 -32.10 5.16 6.82
CA SER A 77 -33.24 5.63 6.03
C SER A 77 -32.92 5.81 4.54
N GLY A 78 -31.67 5.55 4.12
CA GLY A 78 -31.24 5.70 2.73
C GLY A 78 -31.04 7.15 2.30
N GLU A 79 -30.98 8.08 3.25
CA GLU A 79 -30.75 9.49 2.96
C GLU A 79 -29.31 9.68 2.45
N ARG A 80 -29.15 10.38 1.32
CA ARG A 80 -27.83 10.75 0.83
C ARG A 80 -27.26 11.81 1.74
N LEU A 81 -26.16 11.49 2.42
CA LEU A 81 -25.41 12.41 3.25
C LEU A 81 -24.29 13.02 2.40
N PRO A 82 -24.45 14.23 1.83
CA PRO A 82 -23.39 14.87 1.06
C PRO A 82 -22.22 15.17 2.00
N VAL A 83 -21.02 14.79 1.57
CA VAL A 83 -19.78 15.12 2.26
C VAL A 83 -19.02 16.10 1.38
N GLU A 84 -18.80 17.29 1.91
CA GLU A 84 -18.04 18.34 1.25
C GLU A 84 -16.64 18.38 1.87
N ALA A 85 -15.62 18.15 1.04
CA ALA A 85 -14.23 18.32 1.43
C ALA A 85 -13.73 19.65 0.86
N TYR A 86 -13.53 20.63 1.73
CA TYR A 86 -12.98 21.93 1.35
C TYR A 86 -11.46 21.87 1.34
N ASP A 87 -10.84 22.32 0.24
CA ASP A 87 -9.40 22.56 0.20
C ASP A 87 -9.08 23.88 0.91
N ARG A 88 -7.95 23.92 1.61
CA ARG A 88 -7.50 25.14 2.31
C ARG A 88 -6.58 25.89 1.35
N VAL A 89 -7.15 26.82 0.58
CA VAL A 89 -6.41 27.85 -0.15
C VAL A 89 -6.54 29.19 0.56
#